data_AF-A0A388K2T5-F1
#
_entry.id   AF-A0A388K2T5-F1
#
_cell.length_a   1.000
_cell.length_b   1.000
_cell.length_c   1.000
_cell.angle_alpha   90.00
_cell.angle_beta   90.00
_cell.angle_gamma   90.00
#
_symmetry.space_group_name_H-M   'P 1'
#
loop_
_entity.id
_entity.type
_entity.pdbx_description
1 polymer ?
#
loop_
_entity_poly.entity_id
_entity_poly.type
_entity_poly.pdbx_seq_one_letter_code
_entity_poly.pdbx_strand_id
1 'polypeptide(L)'
;MSPDVMILVNITSPYDYRSADEMTNNRNMCDDRMRYLRDFEMETIGMKPTGRNCTAQGCKGKLFDTTLDWEDELPPNELKAAEKHCQNADLVLCLGTR
;
A
#
# COMPACT_ATOMS: atom_id res chain seq x y z
N MET A 1 -20.60 -6.26 1.39
CA MET A 1 -20.35 -5.68 2.73
C MET A 1 -18.89 -5.32 2.74
N SER A 2 -18.59 -4.02 2.64
CA SER A 2 -17.23 -3.49 2.56
C SER A 2 -16.47 -3.86 3.82
N PRO A 3 -15.22 -4.34 3.76
CA PRO A 3 -14.37 -4.24 4.94
C PRO A 3 -14.12 -2.74 5.14
N ASP A 4 -14.57 -2.21 6.27
CA ASP A 4 -14.24 -0.85 6.67
C ASP A 4 -12.73 -0.74 6.73
N VAL A 5 -12.15 0.18 5.96
CA VAL A 5 -10.70 0.39 5.89
C VAL A 5 -10.27 1.00 7.23
N MET A 6 -9.91 0.13 8.17
CA MET A 6 -9.42 0.52 9.48
C MET A 6 -7.99 1.04 9.35
N ILE A 7 -7.82 2.36 9.28
CA ILE A 7 -6.50 3.00 9.34
C ILE A 7 -5.99 2.89 10.78
N LEU A 8 -5.14 1.90 11.04
CA LEU A 8 -4.48 1.71 12.32
C LEU A 8 -3.23 2.58 12.40
N VAL A 9 -3.34 3.75 13.02
CA VAL A 9 -2.18 4.60 13.30
C VAL A 9 -1.47 4.09 14.55
N ASN A 10 -0.40 3.32 14.37
CA ASN A 10 0.46 2.94 15.49
C ASN A 10 1.44 4.08 15.82
N ILE A 11 1.07 4.90 16.81
CA ILE A 11 1.85 6.06 17.27
C ILE A 11 3.17 5.71 18.00
N THR A 12 3.43 4.43 18.28
CA THR A 12 4.67 3.99 18.94
C THR A 12 5.81 3.69 17.97
N SER A 13 5.54 3.68 16.66
CA SER A 13 6.57 3.51 15.62
C SER A 13 6.99 4.88 15.10
N PRO A 14 8.16 5.43 15.49
CA PRO A 14 8.62 6.74 15.02
C PRO A 14 8.93 6.82 13.51
N TYR A 15 8.62 5.80 12.71
CA TYR A 15 9.08 5.69 11.32
C TYR A 15 8.07 5.18 10.28
N ASP A 16 6.78 4.99 10.59
CA ASP A 16 5.86 4.42 9.59
C ASP A 16 5.08 5.47 8.80
N TYR A 17 5.80 6.27 8.01
CA TYR A 17 5.19 7.16 6.99
C TYR A 17 4.57 6.39 5.81
N ARG A 18 4.54 5.05 5.83
CA ARG A 18 4.14 4.24 4.67
C ARG A 18 2.62 4.07 4.53
N SER A 19 1.88 4.18 5.63
CA SER A 19 0.45 3.85 5.73
C SER A 19 -0.51 4.97 5.29
N ALA A 20 -0.07 6.24 5.28
CA ALA A 20 -0.93 7.35 4.84
C ALA A 20 -1.04 7.48 3.31
N ASP A 21 -0.06 6.96 2.57
CA ASP A 21 0.04 7.06 1.11
C ASP A 21 -0.60 5.86 0.37
N GLU A 22 -1.20 4.90 1.08
CA GLU A 22 -1.73 3.66 0.48
C GLU A 22 -3.00 3.88 -0.36
N MET A 23 -3.60 5.07 -0.31
CA MET A 23 -4.85 5.36 -1.01
C MET A 23 -4.69 6.24 -2.26
N THR A 24 -3.52 6.79 -2.54
CA THR A 24 -3.29 7.61 -3.74
C THR A 24 -2.70 6.77 -4.87
N ASN A 25 -3.25 6.89 -6.08
CA ASN A 25 -2.83 6.11 -7.25
C ASN A 25 -1.51 6.62 -7.88
N ASN A 26 -0.51 6.94 -7.07
CA ASN A 26 0.78 7.49 -7.48
C ASN A 26 1.94 6.56 -7.13
N ARG A 27 1.66 5.29 -6.81
CA ARG A 27 2.66 4.30 -6.40
C ARG A 27 2.65 3.10 -7.34
N ASN A 28 3.86 2.64 -7.69
CA ASN A 28 4.03 1.40 -8.46
C ASN A 28 5.13 0.51 -7.88
N MET A 29 5.02 -0.79 -8.19
CA MET A 29 5.90 -1.83 -7.65
C MET A 29 6.30 -2.83 -8.73
N CYS A 30 7.52 -3.36 -8.64
CA CYS A 30 7.95 -4.51 -9.44
C CYS A 30 7.87 -5.82 -8.64
N ASP A 31 8.01 -6.96 -9.32
CA ASP A 31 8.01 -8.29 -8.69
C ASP A 31 9.06 -8.46 -7.56
N ASP A 32 10.20 -7.76 -7.68
CA ASP A 32 11.24 -7.71 -6.64
C ASP A 32 10.89 -6.80 -5.44
N ARG A 33 9.62 -6.40 -5.31
CA ARG A 33 9.06 -5.55 -4.24
C ARG A 33 9.67 -4.14 -4.13
N MET A 34 10.34 -3.67 -5.17
CA MET A 34 10.81 -2.29 -5.24
C MET A 34 9.63 -1.38 -5.50
N ARG A 35 9.37 -0.44 -4.57
CA ARG A 35 8.26 0.53 -4.67
C ARG A 35 8.79 1.89 -5.10
N TYR A 36 8.03 2.58 -5.93
CA TYR A 36 8.33 3.95 -6.35
C TYR A 36 7.11 4.83 -6.10
N LEU A 37 7.32 5.96 -5.42
CA LEU A 37 6.34 7.03 -5.31
C LEU A 37 6.54 8.00 -6.48
N ARG A 38 5.43 8.47 -7.06
CA ARG A 38 5.40 9.43 -8.16
C ARG A 38 4.74 10.73 -7.70
N ASP A 39 5.12 11.79 -8.38
CA ASP A 39 4.56 13.13 -8.30
C ASP A 39 3.28 13.31 -9.11
N PHE A 40 2.84 12.26 -9.83
CA PHE A 40 1.61 12.23 -10.62
C PHE A 40 0.81 10.95 -10.35
N GLU A 41 -0.49 11.02 -10.62
CA GLU A 41 -1.40 9.87 -10.56
C GLU A 41 -1.28 9.03 -11.83
N MET A 42 -1.30 7.71 -11.67
CA MET A 42 -1.31 6.75 -12.75
C MET A 42 -2.72 6.56 -13.30
N GLU A 43 -2.82 6.19 -14.57
CA GLU A 43 -4.10 5.93 -15.23
C GLU A 43 -4.63 4.51 -14.97
N THR A 44 -3.80 3.62 -14.43
CA THR A 44 -4.13 2.21 -14.22
C THR A 44 -4.52 1.93 -12.77
N ILE A 45 -5.48 1.02 -12.58
CA ILE A 45 -5.98 0.55 -11.28
C ILE A 45 -6.15 -0.97 -11.35
N GLY A 46 -5.89 -1.67 -10.24
CA GLY A 46 -6.07 -3.11 -10.11
C GLY A 46 -4.82 -3.90 -10.51
N MET A 47 -3.64 -3.45 -10.07
CA MET A 47 -2.35 -4.10 -10.32
C MET A 47 -2.05 -4.32 -11.80
N LYS A 48 -2.34 -3.30 -12.62
CA LYS A 48 -2.11 -3.33 -14.06
C LYS A 48 -0.71 -2.77 -14.40
N PRO A 49 -0.10 -3.23 -15.50
CA PRO A 49 1.21 -2.75 -15.90
C PRO A 49 1.14 -1.27 -16.30
N THR A 50 1.97 -0.45 -15.65
CA THR A 50 2.03 1.01 -15.84
C THR A 50 2.78 1.44 -17.12
N GLY A 51 3.18 0.48 -17.95
CA GLY A 51 4.00 0.69 -19.15
C GLY A 51 5.48 1.03 -18.87
N ARG A 52 5.90 1.04 -17.60
CA ARG A 52 7.27 1.39 -17.18
C ARG A 52 8.02 0.16 -16.66
N ASN A 53 9.34 0.22 -16.72
CA ASN A 53 10.22 -0.81 -16.18
C ASN A 53 10.93 -0.33 -14.92
N CYS A 54 11.30 -1.28 -14.07
CA CYS A 54 12.11 -1.04 -12.89
C CYS A 54 13.46 -0.41 -13.29
N THR A 55 13.93 0.57 -12.51
CA THR A 55 15.22 1.24 -12.71
C THR A 55 16.30 0.72 -11.77
N ALA A 56 15.96 -0.21 -10.88
CA ALA A 56 16.92 -0.81 -9.95
C ALA A 56 17.99 -1.61 -10.72
N GLN A 57 19.24 -1.53 -10.28
CA GLN A 57 20.34 -2.25 -10.91
C GLN A 57 20.07 -3.77 -10.87
N GLY A 58 20.07 -4.40 -12.05
CA GLY A 58 19.79 -5.83 -12.19
C GLY A 58 18.31 -6.21 -12.31
N CYS A 59 17.37 -5.29 -12.03
CA CYS A 59 15.95 -5.52 -12.22
C CYS A 59 15.46 -4.82 -13.49
N LYS A 60 14.84 -5.57 -14.40
CA LYS A 60 14.16 -5.02 -15.60
C LYS A 60 12.66 -5.34 -15.61
N GLY A 61 12.12 -5.73 -14.46
CA GLY A 61 10.72 -6.11 -14.28
C GLY A 61 9.78 -4.98 -14.67
N LYS A 62 8.54 -5.35 -15.04
CA LYS A 62 7.48 -4.37 -15.28
C LYS A 62 7.02 -3.78 -13.95
N LEU A 63 6.65 -2.50 -13.98
CA LEU A 63 6.06 -1.82 -12.84
C LEU A 63 4.54 -1.90 -12.94
N PHE A 64 3.90 -2.34 -11.87
CA PHE A 64 2.46 -2.45 -11.71
C PHE A 64 1.97 -1.40 -10.72
N ASP A 65 0.76 -0.87 -10.91
CA ASP A 65 0.14 -0.03 -9.88
C ASP A 65 -0.12 -0.84 -8.60
N THR A 66 -0.23 -0.15 -7.48
CA THR A 66 -0.49 -0.79 -6.17
C THR A 66 -1.91 -0.50 -5.66
N THR A 67 -2.76 0.11 -6.48
CA THR A 67 -4.11 0.49 -6.09
C THR A 67 -5.04 -0.71 -6.30
N LEU A 68 -5.66 -1.17 -5.22
CA LEU A 68 -6.59 -2.30 -5.25
C LEU A 68 -7.91 -1.89 -5.93
N ASP A 69 -8.44 -2.78 -6.77
CA ASP A 69 -9.82 -2.69 -7.22
C ASP A 69 -10.78 -3.19 -6.11
N TRP A 70 -12.07 -2.88 -6.20
CA TRP A 70 -13.07 -3.29 -5.21
C TRP A 70 -13.30 -4.82 -5.14
N GLU A 71 -12.86 -5.54 -6.18
CA GLU A 71 -12.89 -7.00 -6.25
C GLU A 71 -11.60 -7.65 -5.72
N ASP A 72 -10.54 -6.87 -5.51
CA ASP A 72 -9.23 -7.39 -5.14
C ASP A 72 -9.12 -7.67 -3.64
N GLU A 73 -8.42 -8.75 -3.32
CA GLU A 73 -8.07 -9.09 -1.93
C GLU A 73 -6.99 -8.15 -1.40
N LEU A 74 -7.08 -7.80 -0.10
CA LEU A 74 -6.04 -7.05 0.58
C LEU A 74 -4.70 -7.80 0.56
N PRO A 75 -3.56 -7.11 0.37
CA PRO A 75 -2.24 -7.72 0.41
C PRO A 75 -2.01 -8.45 1.74
N PRO A 76 -1.81 -9.78 1.74
CA PRO A 76 -1.83 -10.58 2.96
C PRO A 76 -0.67 -10.25 3.92
N ASN A 77 0.45 -9.76 3.38
CA ASN A 77 1.60 -9.35 4.20
C ASN A 77 1.33 -8.04 4.96
N GLU A 78 0.67 -7.08 4.31
CA GLU A 78 0.32 -5.79 4.92
C GLU A 78 -0.83 -5.98 5.90
N LEU A 79 -1.84 -6.79 5.55
CA LEU A 79 -2.93 -7.15 6.45
C LEU A 79 -2.42 -7.83 7.72
N LYS A 80 -1.56 -8.86 7.62
CA LYS A 80 -0.98 -9.52 8.79
C LYS A 80 -0.13 -8.58 9.65
N ALA A 81 0.60 -7.65 9.02
CA ALA A 81 1.37 -6.65 9.74
C ALA A 81 0.43 -5.72 10.52
N ALA A 82 -0.63 -5.22 9.86
CA ALA A 82 -1.65 -4.38 10.48
C ALA A 82 -2.33 -5.10 11.65
N GLU A 83 -2.76 -6.35 11.48
CA GLU A 83 -3.33 -7.18 12.55
C GLU A 83 -2.38 -7.34 13.73
N LYS A 84 -1.10 -7.64 13.47
CA LYS A 84 -0.07 -7.77 14.51
C LYS A 84 0.17 -6.46 15.24
N HIS A 85 0.19 -5.34 14.53
CA HIS A 85 0.33 -4.02 15.17
C HIS A 85 -0.89 -3.68 16.02
N CYS A 86 -2.09 -4.02 15.54
CA CYS A 86 -3.34 -3.88 16.26
C CYS A 86 -3.35 -4.67 17.58
N GLN A 87 -2.93 -5.94 17.51
CA GLN A 87 -2.90 -6.84 18.66
C GLN A 87 -1.89 -6.41 19.74
N ASN A 88 -0.81 -5.73 19.35
CA ASN A 88 0.24 -5.31 20.27
C ASN A 88 0.13 -3.85 20.71
N ALA A 89 -0.84 -3.08 20.19
CA ALA A 89 -0.96 -1.66 20.49
C ALA A 89 -1.66 -1.43 21.83
N ASP A 90 -1.10 -0.53 22.65
CA ASP A 90 -1.74 -0.07 23.89
C ASP A 90 -2.90 0.89 23.62
N LEU A 91 -2.90 1.55 22.46
CA LEU A 91 -3.92 2.50 22.02
C LEU A 91 -4.10 2.40 20.50
N VAL A 92 -5.36 2.33 20.07
CA VAL A 92 -5.77 2.38 18.66
C VAL A 92 -6.65 3.59 18.43
N LEU A 93 -6.29 4.45 17.47
CA LEU A 93 -7.06 5.64 17.10
C LEU A 93 -7.61 5.49 15.68
N CYS A 94 -8.92 5.46 15.56
CA CYS A 94 -9.62 5.49 14.28
C CYS A 94 -10.05 6.93 13.97
N LEU A 95 -9.47 7.54 12.93
CA LEU A 95 -9.79 8.90 12.51
C LEU A 95 -10.42 8.87 11.12
N GLY A 96 -11.67 9.35 11.00
CA GLY A 96 -12.30 9.59 9.70
C GLY A 96 -12.72 8.36 8.88
N THR A 97 -12.78 7.16 9.47
CA THR A 97 -13.41 5.98 8.85
C THR A 97 -14.91 5.95 9.16
N ARG A 98 -15.74 5.54 8.19
CA ARG A 98 -17.15 5.17 8.43
C ARG A 98 -17.28 3.73 8.88
#